data_AF-A0A957CQD2-F1
#
_entry.id   AF-A0A957CQD2-F1
#
_cell.length_a   1.000
_cell.length_b   1.000
_cell.length_c   1.000
_cell.angle_alpha   90.00
_cell.angle_beta   90.00
_cell.angle_gamma   90.00
#
_symmetry.space_group_name_H-M   'P 1'
#
loop_
_entity.id
_entity.type
_entity.pdbx_description
1 polymer ?
#
loop_
_entity_poly.entity_id
_entity_poly.type
_entity_poly.pdbx_seq_one_letter_code
_entity_poly.pdbx_strand_id
1 'polypeptide(L)'
;VHADQLTMTQFALDVQRLEQGKRPFIVFDAHNATWTIWERMRENAPTFLKPVYQIEENRIKQYEGMLVETFDHTLVVIDPDRDALLEGVDMSKRPQLAGRISTVPIAIDAQKLQPIRRKPGSHNIMTLGSLNYPPNLDGIRWFMRDIFPLIQQRVSDVTLTVIGKNPPPEFHQMAAQSEGAIVVTGFVEELKPYMEAAAMMV
;
A
#
# COMPACT_ATOMS: atom_id res chain seq x y z
N VAL A 1 -23.85 -8.65 0.64
CA VAL A 1 -23.21 -7.49 1.29
C VAL A 1 -21.74 -7.51 0.91
N HIS A 2 -21.25 -6.43 0.33
CA HIS A 2 -19.85 -6.28 -0.03
C HIS A 2 -19.17 -5.41 1.04
N ALA A 3 -18.23 -5.98 1.80
CA ALA A 3 -17.45 -5.26 2.78
C ALA A 3 -16.14 -4.81 2.15
N ASP A 4 -16.10 -3.53 1.77
CA ASP A 4 -14.91 -2.87 1.21
C ASP A 4 -13.88 -2.60 2.30
N GLN A 5 -12.77 -3.33 2.29
CA GLN A 5 -11.70 -3.31 3.30
C GLN A 5 -12.04 -3.93 4.65
N LEU A 6 -10.98 -4.25 5.40
CA LEU A 6 -11.03 -4.86 6.73
C LEU A 6 -11.95 -4.10 7.70
N THR A 7 -11.93 -2.77 7.66
CA THR A 7 -12.68 -1.88 8.55
C THR A 7 -14.20 -1.95 8.35
N MET A 8 -14.67 -2.35 7.18
CA MET A 8 -16.10 -2.46 6.86
C MET A 8 -16.69 -3.84 7.16
N THR A 9 -15.85 -4.85 7.45
CA THR A 9 -16.29 -6.24 7.63
C THR A 9 -17.26 -6.42 8.81
N GLN A 10 -17.12 -5.63 9.87
CA GLN A 10 -18.04 -5.63 11.03
C GLN A 10 -19.51 -5.40 10.62
N PHE A 11 -19.76 -4.53 9.65
CA PHE A 11 -21.12 -4.24 9.20
C PHE A 11 -21.73 -5.41 8.43
N ALA A 12 -20.92 -6.14 7.66
CA ALA A 12 -21.38 -7.35 6.99
C ALA A 12 -21.66 -8.50 7.98
N LEU A 13 -20.86 -8.62 9.04
CA LEU A 13 -21.10 -9.58 10.12
C LEU A 13 -22.37 -9.27 10.92
N ASP A 14 -22.68 -7.99 11.15
CA ASP A 14 -23.90 -7.60 11.85
C ASP A 14 -25.16 -7.86 11.03
N VAL A 15 -25.13 -7.65 9.71
CA VAL A 15 -26.25 -8.02 8.82
C VAL A 15 -26.57 -9.51 8.91
N GLN A 16 -25.55 -10.38 9.07
CA GLN A 16 -25.77 -11.81 9.26
C GLN A 16 -26.54 -12.14 10.54
N ARG A 17 -26.42 -11.32 11.59
CA ARG A 17 -27.06 -11.54 12.90
C ARG A 17 -28.50 -11.06 12.98
N LEU A 18 -28.86 -10.07 12.17
CA LEU A 18 -30.17 -9.38 12.24
C LEU A 18 -31.26 -10.08 11.42
N GLU A 19 -30.89 -10.88 10.42
CA GLU A 19 -31.85 -11.49 9.50
C GLU A 19 -32.50 -12.76 10.09
N GLN A 20 -33.82 -12.73 10.30
CA GLN A 20 -34.63 -13.91 10.67
C GLN A 20 -35.04 -14.76 9.43
N GLY A 21 -34.37 -14.55 8.30
CA GLY A 21 -34.68 -15.15 6.99
C GLY A 21 -33.45 -15.75 6.28
N LYS A 22 -33.44 -15.69 4.93
CA LYS A 22 -32.33 -16.22 4.13
C LYS A 22 -31.11 -15.31 4.28
N ARG A 23 -30.02 -15.81 4.87
CA ARG A 23 -28.77 -15.05 5.04
C ARG A 23 -28.29 -14.47 3.70
N PRO A 24 -27.92 -13.18 3.64
CA PRO A 24 -27.34 -12.61 2.43
C PRO A 24 -25.94 -13.19 2.21
N PHE A 25 -25.54 -13.28 0.94
CA PHE A 25 -24.17 -13.62 0.58
C PHE A 25 -23.24 -12.46 0.97
N ILE A 26 -22.19 -12.73 1.73
CA ILE A 26 -21.24 -11.71 2.19
C ILE A 26 -19.86 -11.89 1.56
N VAL A 27 -19.29 -10.79 1.07
CA VAL A 27 -17.99 -10.75 0.39
C VAL A 27 -17.05 -9.85 1.18
N PHE A 28 -15.86 -10.36 1.49
CA PHE A 28 -14.78 -9.59 2.07
C PHE A 28 -13.87 -9.13 0.94
N ASP A 29 -13.85 -7.81 0.66
CA ASP A 29 -12.93 -7.23 -0.32
C ASP A 29 -11.66 -6.78 0.40
N ALA A 30 -10.66 -7.65 0.39
CA ALA A 30 -9.39 -7.45 1.09
C ALA A 30 -8.38 -6.76 0.16
N HIS A 31 -8.15 -5.47 0.38
CA HIS A 31 -7.17 -4.71 -0.39
C HIS A 31 -5.73 -5.14 -0.12
N ASN A 32 -5.45 -5.60 1.11
CA ASN A 32 -4.17 -6.13 1.55
C ASN A 32 -4.41 -7.25 2.57
N ALA A 33 -3.42 -8.13 2.76
CA ALA A 33 -3.26 -8.85 4.01
C ALA A 33 -2.66 -7.88 5.05
N THR A 34 -3.52 -7.22 5.82
CA THR A 34 -3.15 -6.09 6.69
C THR A 34 -2.12 -6.49 7.74
N TRP A 35 -2.16 -7.74 8.22
CA TRP A 35 -1.17 -8.23 9.18
C TRP A 35 0.27 -8.16 8.66
N THR A 36 0.50 -8.28 7.35
CA THR A 36 1.85 -8.17 6.74
C THR A 36 2.42 -6.76 6.84
N ILE A 37 1.56 -5.73 6.92
CA ILE A 37 1.99 -4.35 7.18
C ILE A 37 2.51 -4.24 8.61
N TRP A 38 1.83 -4.87 9.56
CA TRP A 38 2.26 -4.90 10.97
C TRP A 38 3.54 -5.70 11.18
N GLU A 39 3.72 -6.79 10.44
CA GLU A 39 4.98 -7.53 10.40
C GLU A 39 6.15 -6.63 9.95
N ARG A 40 6.00 -5.93 8.82
CA ARG A 40 7.02 -4.99 8.33
C ARG A 40 7.27 -3.84 9.32
N MET A 41 6.22 -3.31 9.96
CA MET A 41 6.37 -2.30 11.00
C MET A 41 7.14 -2.84 12.21
N ARG A 42 6.86 -4.08 12.65
CA ARG A 42 7.62 -4.76 13.71
C ARG A 42 9.08 -4.94 13.36
N GLU A 43 9.39 -5.33 12.12
CA GLU A 43 10.76 -5.54 11.66
C GLU A 43 11.60 -4.25 11.76
N ASN A 44 10.98 -3.12 11.38
CA ASN A 44 11.58 -1.78 11.38
C ASN A 44 11.47 -1.04 12.73
N ALA A 45 10.71 -1.56 13.70
CA ALA A 45 10.54 -0.94 15.00
C ALA A 45 11.80 -1.11 15.89
N PRO A 46 12.03 -0.17 16.84
CA PRO A 46 13.00 -0.38 17.91
C PRO A 46 12.77 -1.69 18.67
N THR A 47 13.84 -2.38 19.06
CA THR A 47 13.78 -3.73 19.66
C THR A 47 12.82 -3.82 20.85
N PHE A 48 12.73 -2.76 21.66
CA PHE A 48 11.85 -2.72 22.84
C PHE A 48 10.35 -2.61 22.49
N LEU A 49 10.00 -2.12 21.29
CA LEU A 49 8.61 -2.06 20.81
C LEU A 49 8.19 -3.31 20.03
N LYS A 50 9.14 -4.13 19.55
CA LYS A 50 8.82 -5.33 18.75
C LYS A 50 7.79 -6.26 19.40
N PRO A 51 7.80 -6.52 20.72
CA PRO A 51 6.77 -7.34 21.36
C PRO A 51 5.36 -6.73 21.25
N VAL A 52 5.23 -5.40 21.31
CA VAL A 52 3.93 -4.71 21.18
C VAL A 52 3.40 -4.86 19.75
N TYR A 53 4.24 -4.61 18.75
CA TYR A 53 3.86 -4.81 17.35
C TYR A 53 3.53 -6.27 17.04
N GLN A 54 4.23 -7.23 17.63
CA GLN A 54 3.94 -8.66 17.46
C GLN A 54 2.54 -9.03 17.97
N ILE A 55 2.08 -8.41 19.06
CA ILE A 55 0.73 -8.65 19.58
C ILE A 55 -0.31 -8.19 18.56
N GLU A 56 -0.16 -6.98 18.00
CA GLU A 56 -1.08 -6.44 16.99
C GLU A 56 -1.02 -7.21 15.66
N GLU A 57 0.19 -7.57 15.20
CA GLU A 57 0.39 -8.46 14.04
C GLU A 57 -0.40 -9.76 14.20
N ASN A 58 -0.24 -10.44 15.33
CA ASN A 58 -0.92 -11.72 15.60
C ASN A 58 -2.44 -11.54 15.70
N ARG A 59 -2.92 -10.46 16.32
CA ARG A 59 -4.36 -10.17 16.43
C ARG A 59 -4.99 -9.95 15.06
N ILE A 60 -4.35 -9.16 14.21
CA ILE A 60 -4.86 -8.86 12.87
C ILE A 60 -4.79 -10.11 11.99
N LYS A 61 -3.70 -10.88 12.07
CA LYS A 61 -3.56 -12.15 11.33
C LYS A 61 -4.69 -13.13 11.68
N GLN A 62 -4.98 -13.28 12.98
CA GLN A 62 -6.07 -14.13 13.45
C GLN A 62 -7.45 -13.60 13.02
N TYR A 63 -7.66 -12.29 13.09
CA TYR A 63 -8.91 -11.67 12.68
C TYR A 63 -9.16 -11.82 11.18
N GLU A 64 -8.16 -11.55 10.34
CA GLU A 64 -8.24 -11.73 8.89
C GLU A 64 -8.48 -13.19 8.51
N GLY A 65 -7.81 -14.14 9.20
CA GLY A 65 -8.10 -15.57 9.05
C GLY A 65 -9.54 -15.93 9.40
N MET A 66 -10.06 -15.44 10.53
CA MET A 66 -11.45 -15.62 10.93
C MET A 66 -12.43 -15.06 9.89
N LEU A 67 -12.14 -13.90 9.30
CA LEU A 67 -12.96 -13.31 8.23
C LEU A 67 -12.98 -14.19 6.98
N VAL A 68 -11.82 -14.68 6.54
CA VAL A 68 -11.72 -15.62 5.42
C VAL A 68 -12.54 -16.89 5.68
N GLU A 69 -12.53 -17.41 6.90
CA GLU A 69 -13.35 -18.56 7.27
C GLU A 69 -14.87 -18.27 7.23
N THR A 70 -15.25 -17.08 7.71
CA THR A 70 -16.65 -16.68 7.96
C THR A 70 -17.37 -16.18 6.71
N PHE A 71 -16.66 -15.44 5.85
CA PHE A 71 -17.25 -14.86 4.65
C PHE A 71 -17.48 -15.93 3.57
N ASP A 72 -18.49 -15.69 2.73
CA ASP A 72 -18.82 -16.64 1.66
C ASP A 72 -17.77 -16.61 0.55
N HIS A 73 -17.18 -15.45 0.30
CA HIS A 73 -16.11 -15.24 -0.67
C HIS A 73 -15.19 -14.11 -0.22
N THR A 74 -13.91 -14.20 -0.58
CA THR A 74 -12.93 -13.13 -0.38
C THR A 74 -12.38 -12.68 -1.73
N LEU A 75 -12.31 -11.37 -1.95
CA LEU A 75 -11.59 -10.78 -3.06
C LEU A 75 -10.26 -10.26 -2.56
N VAL A 76 -9.22 -10.42 -3.37
CA VAL A 76 -7.90 -9.82 -3.11
C VAL A 76 -7.39 -9.12 -4.37
N VAL A 77 -6.50 -8.16 -4.20
CA VAL A 77 -5.92 -7.45 -5.35
C VAL A 77 -4.83 -8.27 -6.04
N ILE A 78 -4.03 -9.00 -5.26
CA ILE A 78 -2.88 -9.77 -5.75
C ILE A 78 -2.78 -11.14 -5.06
N ASP A 79 -2.18 -12.12 -5.74
CA ASP A 79 -1.99 -13.47 -5.19
C ASP A 79 -1.15 -13.52 -3.90
N PRO A 80 -0.08 -12.72 -3.70
CA PRO A 80 0.64 -12.70 -2.43
C PRO A 80 -0.26 -12.37 -1.23
N ASP A 81 -1.24 -11.48 -1.39
CA ASP A 81 -2.19 -11.17 -0.32
C ASP A 81 -3.16 -12.35 -0.07
N ARG A 82 -3.57 -13.09 -1.11
CA ARG A 82 -4.33 -14.35 -0.94
C ARG A 82 -3.58 -15.32 -0.04
N ASP A 83 -2.32 -15.55 -0.37
CA ASP A 83 -1.51 -16.56 0.29
C ASP A 83 -1.23 -16.14 1.75
N ALA A 84 -0.96 -14.85 1.98
CA ALA A 84 -0.79 -14.27 3.31
C ALA A 84 -2.08 -14.32 4.16
N LEU A 85 -3.26 -14.08 3.58
CA LEU A 85 -4.53 -14.24 4.29
C LEU A 85 -4.77 -15.70 4.71
N LEU A 86 -4.44 -16.65 3.84
CA LEU A 86 -4.52 -18.07 4.16
C LEU A 86 -3.58 -18.49 5.30
N GLU A 87 -2.49 -17.75 5.55
CA GLU A 87 -1.63 -18.02 6.70
C GLU A 87 -2.32 -17.80 8.05
N GLY A 88 -3.31 -16.91 8.11
CA GLY A 88 -4.14 -16.68 9.29
C GLY A 88 -5.18 -17.78 9.54
N VAL A 89 -5.39 -18.67 8.56
CA VAL A 89 -6.37 -19.75 8.60
C VAL A 89 -5.72 -21.05 9.07
N ASP A 90 -6.51 -21.87 9.78
CA ASP A 90 -6.14 -23.23 10.16
C ASP A 90 -5.68 -24.04 8.93
N MET A 91 -4.49 -24.63 9.01
CA MET A 91 -3.87 -25.42 7.94
C MET A 91 -4.81 -26.46 7.32
N SER A 92 -5.67 -27.09 8.12
CA SER A 92 -6.61 -28.12 7.67
C SER A 92 -7.71 -27.56 6.76
N LYS A 93 -8.07 -26.28 6.91
CA LYS A 93 -9.14 -25.62 6.14
C LYS A 93 -8.63 -24.89 4.91
N ARG A 94 -7.32 -24.60 4.82
CA ARG A 94 -6.73 -23.81 3.72
C ARG A 94 -7.09 -24.33 2.31
N PRO A 95 -7.04 -25.64 2.00
CA PRO A 95 -7.37 -26.11 0.65
C PRO A 95 -8.82 -25.82 0.26
N GLN A 96 -9.75 -25.96 1.21
CA GLN A 96 -11.17 -25.66 0.98
C GLN A 96 -11.42 -24.16 0.84
N LEU A 97 -10.70 -23.35 1.63
CA LEU A 97 -10.86 -21.90 1.66
C LEU A 97 -10.19 -21.19 0.49
N ALA A 98 -9.08 -21.72 -0.02
CA ALA A 98 -8.40 -21.15 -1.19
C ALA A 98 -9.33 -21.03 -2.41
N GLY A 99 -10.24 -21.99 -2.60
CA GLY A 99 -11.26 -21.92 -3.67
C GLY A 99 -12.33 -20.84 -3.49
N ARG A 100 -12.40 -20.20 -2.31
CA ARG A 100 -13.29 -19.08 -1.99
C ARG A 100 -12.58 -17.72 -2.03
N ILE A 101 -11.35 -17.67 -2.53
CA ILE A 101 -10.60 -16.42 -2.68
C ILE A 101 -10.34 -16.19 -4.17
N SER A 102 -10.69 -15.01 -4.68
CA SER A 102 -10.41 -14.62 -6.06
C SER A 102 -9.54 -13.38 -6.13
N THR A 103 -8.55 -13.43 -7.01
CA THR A 103 -7.66 -12.30 -7.28
C THR A 103 -8.28 -11.43 -8.37
N VAL A 104 -8.54 -10.17 -8.04
CA VAL A 104 -9.09 -9.15 -8.94
C VAL A 104 -8.13 -7.95 -8.91
N PRO A 105 -7.16 -7.87 -9.84
CA PRO A 105 -6.22 -6.76 -9.88
C PRO A 105 -6.93 -5.43 -10.10
N ILE A 106 -6.41 -4.37 -9.46
CA ILE A 106 -6.85 -3.00 -9.76
C ILE A 106 -6.48 -2.70 -11.20
N ALA A 107 -7.48 -2.36 -12.00
CA ALA A 107 -7.33 -2.03 -13.41
C ALA A 107 -7.55 -0.53 -13.63
N ILE A 108 -6.88 -0.02 -14.67
CA ILE A 108 -7.10 1.33 -15.19
C ILE A 108 -7.72 1.24 -16.58
N ASP A 109 -8.45 2.28 -16.97
CA ASP A 109 -8.98 2.40 -18.31
C ASP A 109 -7.85 2.83 -19.28
N ALA A 110 -7.18 1.85 -19.86
CA ALA A 110 -6.08 2.07 -20.81
C ALA A 110 -6.54 2.72 -22.14
N GLN A 111 -7.86 2.76 -22.42
CA GLN A 111 -8.38 3.46 -23.60
C GLN A 111 -8.47 4.97 -23.32
N LYS A 112 -8.82 5.35 -22.08
CA LYS A 112 -8.84 6.75 -21.62
C LYS A 112 -7.44 7.27 -21.31
N LEU A 113 -6.58 6.44 -20.72
CA LEU A 113 -5.23 6.83 -20.32
C LEU A 113 -4.23 6.55 -21.45
N GLN A 114 -3.82 7.61 -22.12
CA GLN A 114 -2.78 7.54 -23.13
C GLN A 114 -1.39 7.52 -22.48
N PRO A 115 -0.43 6.71 -22.98
CA PRO A 115 0.95 6.75 -22.51
C PRO A 115 1.54 8.16 -22.59
N ILE A 116 2.18 8.59 -21.51
CA ILE A 116 2.81 9.91 -21.45
C ILE A 116 4.18 9.85 -22.14
N ARG A 117 4.39 10.72 -23.13
CA ARG A 117 5.68 10.88 -23.82
C ARG A 117 6.63 11.70 -22.95
N ARG A 118 7.65 11.03 -22.38
CA ARG A 118 8.70 11.69 -21.58
C ARG A 118 9.58 12.61 -22.43
N LYS A 119 10.01 13.71 -21.84
CA LYS A 119 10.99 14.63 -22.42
C LYS A 119 12.36 13.94 -22.43
N PRO A 120 13.05 13.88 -23.59
CA PRO A 120 14.37 13.26 -23.67
C PRO A 120 15.40 14.06 -22.87
N GLY A 121 16.43 13.37 -22.35
CA GLY A 121 17.55 14.00 -21.65
C GLY A 121 17.25 14.49 -20.23
N SER A 122 16.10 14.13 -19.66
CA SER A 122 15.82 14.41 -18.25
C SER A 122 16.65 13.50 -17.34
N HIS A 123 17.13 14.05 -16.23
CA HIS A 123 17.68 13.31 -15.07
C HIS A 123 16.79 13.45 -13.83
N ASN A 124 15.52 13.81 -14.00
CA ASN A 124 14.59 13.92 -12.89
C ASN A 124 13.99 12.55 -12.54
N ILE A 125 14.16 12.13 -11.30
CA ILE A 125 13.44 11.02 -10.68
C ILE A 125 12.18 11.60 -10.04
N MET A 126 11.04 10.93 -10.18
CA MET A 126 9.83 11.32 -9.45
C MET A 126 9.35 10.20 -8.51
N THR A 127 8.80 10.58 -7.37
CA THR A 127 8.01 9.70 -6.53
C THR A 127 6.58 10.23 -6.45
N LEU A 128 5.61 9.33 -6.42
CA LEU A 128 4.21 9.66 -6.28
C LEU A 128 3.57 8.74 -5.25
N GLY A 129 2.95 9.31 -4.22
CA GLY A 129 2.21 8.51 -3.26
C GLY A 129 1.46 9.33 -2.22
N SER A 130 0.54 8.68 -1.52
CA SER A 130 -0.09 9.29 -0.35
C SER A 130 0.90 9.27 0.82
N LEU A 131 1.32 10.45 1.29
CA LEU A 131 2.37 10.59 2.31
C LEU A 131 1.85 10.43 3.75
N ASN A 132 0.54 10.21 3.92
CA ASN A 132 -0.07 9.78 5.18
C ASN A 132 -0.14 8.25 5.32
N TYR A 133 0.23 7.48 4.29
CA TYR A 133 0.25 6.03 4.35
C TYR A 133 1.66 5.58 4.75
N PRO A 134 1.84 4.93 5.93
CA PRO A 134 3.16 4.64 6.47
C PRO A 134 4.11 3.92 5.51
N PRO A 135 3.69 2.89 4.74
CA PRO A 135 4.58 2.23 3.79
C PRO A 135 5.15 3.15 2.71
N ASN A 136 4.33 4.05 2.15
CA ASN A 136 4.77 5.02 1.15
C ASN A 136 5.76 6.01 1.76
N LEU A 137 5.43 6.50 2.95
CA LEU A 137 6.26 7.46 3.68
C LEU A 137 7.64 6.87 3.99
N ASP A 138 7.69 5.64 4.48
CA ASP A 138 8.93 4.95 4.81
C ASP A 138 9.78 4.66 3.58
N GLY A 139 9.18 4.22 2.48
CA GLY A 139 9.86 3.99 1.21
C GLY A 139 10.50 5.25 0.63
N ILE A 140 9.76 6.36 0.60
CA ILE A 140 10.28 7.65 0.10
C ILE A 140 11.38 8.17 1.02
N ARG A 141 11.23 8.06 2.35
CA ARG A 141 12.26 8.48 3.32
C ARG A 141 13.56 7.71 3.11
N TRP A 142 13.47 6.38 2.99
CA TRP A 142 14.62 5.51 2.71
C TRP A 142 15.29 5.90 1.38
N PHE A 143 14.50 6.09 0.32
CA PHE A 143 15.04 6.49 -0.97
C PHE A 143 15.77 7.83 -0.90
N MET A 144 15.15 8.86 -0.31
CA MET A 144 15.74 10.20 -0.19
C MET A 144 17.02 10.20 0.65
N ARG A 145 17.08 9.39 1.72
CA ARG A 145 18.20 9.38 2.67
C ARG A 145 19.35 8.49 2.22
N ASP A 146 19.04 7.28 1.75
CA ASP A 146 20.02 6.20 1.60
C ASP A 146 20.39 5.94 0.14
N ILE A 147 19.48 6.21 -0.81
CA ILE A 147 19.67 5.86 -2.22
C ILE A 147 19.99 7.08 -3.08
N PHE A 148 19.20 8.15 -2.95
CA PHE A 148 19.35 9.35 -3.78
C PHE A 148 20.76 9.97 -3.71
N PRO A 149 21.43 10.08 -2.53
CA PRO A 149 22.80 10.58 -2.47
C PRO A 149 23.81 9.69 -3.22
N LEU A 150 23.58 8.38 -3.29
CA LEU A 150 24.44 7.45 -4.06
C LEU A 150 24.27 7.66 -5.57
N ILE A 151 23.06 8.02 -6.00
CA ILE A 151 22.79 8.36 -7.42
C ILE A 151 23.46 9.69 -7.77
N GLN A 152 23.36 10.71 -6.90
CA GLN A 152 23.99 12.01 -7.10
C GLN A 152 25.51 11.93 -7.29
N GLN A 153 26.17 10.98 -6.62
CA GLN A 153 27.61 10.73 -6.81
C GLN A 153 27.97 10.26 -8.22
N ARG A 154 27.03 9.67 -8.96
CA ARG A 154 27.24 9.15 -10.32
C ARG A 154 26.64 10.03 -11.41
N VAL A 155 25.56 10.75 -11.09
CA VAL A 155 24.85 11.65 -11.99
C VAL A 155 24.67 12.98 -11.26
N SER A 156 25.60 13.91 -11.49
CA SER A 156 25.73 15.13 -10.69
C SER A 156 24.55 16.11 -10.81
N ASP A 157 23.80 16.03 -11.91
CA ASP A 157 22.63 16.88 -12.21
C ASP A 157 21.29 16.14 -12.01
N VAL A 158 21.29 14.99 -11.34
CA VAL A 158 20.05 14.27 -11.01
C VAL A 158 19.17 15.09 -10.05
N THR A 159 17.87 15.14 -10.32
CA THR A 159 16.89 15.75 -9.43
C THR A 159 15.87 14.74 -8.94
N LEU A 160 15.23 15.01 -7.81
CA LEU A 160 14.15 14.21 -7.25
C LEU A 160 12.92 15.09 -7.00
N THR A 161 11.80 14.76 -7.63
CA THR A 161 10.50 15.38 -7.36
C THR A 161 9.64 14.44 -6.52
N VAL A 162 9.32 14.84 -5.28
CA VAL A 162 8.44 14.10 -4.37
C VAL A 162 7.03 14.70 -4.41
N ILE A 163 6.08 13.92 -4.93
CA ILE A 163 4.69 14.34 -5.13
C ILE A 163 3.77 13.54 -4.21
N GLY A 164 2.91 14.25 -3.47
CA GLY A 164 1.98 13.61 -2.55
C GLY A 164 1.38 14.57 -1.55
N LYS A 165 0.11 14.35 -1.18
CA LYS A 165 -0.58 15.22 -0.22
C LYS A 165 0.02 15.05 1.19
N ASN A 166 0.14 16.18 1.91
CA ASN A 166 0.61 16.26 3.30
C ASN A 166 2.03 15.67 3.53
N PRO A 167 3.06 16.17 2.84
CA PRO A 167 4.44 15.78 3.12
C PRO A 167 4.81 16.09 4.57
N PRO A 168 5.56 15.21 5.25
CA PRO A 168 6.01 15.48 6.61
C PRO A 168 7.07 16.60 6.61
N PRO A 169 7.23 17.34 7.74
CA PRO A 169 8.20 18.43 7.83
C PRO A 169 9.64 18.03 7.49
N GLU A 170 10.05 16.79 7.81
CA GLU A 170 11.37 16.25 7.50
C GLU A 170 11.67 16.23 6.00
N PHE A 171 10.69 16.02 5.11
CA PHE A 171 10.92 16.01 3.66
C PHE A 171 11.26 17.41 3.15
N HIS A 172 10.61 18.43 3.71
CA HIS A 172 10.94 19.82 3.40
C HIS A 172 12.33 20.22 3.92
N GLN A 173 12.74 19.70 5.09
CA GLN A 173 14.09 19.92 5.61
C GLN A 173 15.15 19.28 4.71
N MET A 174 14.94 18.03 4.29
CA MET A 174 15.82 17.35 3.35
C MET A 174 15.89 18.09 2.00
N ALA A 175 14.76 18.60 1.51
CA ALA A 175 14.72 19.41 0.30
C ALA A 175 15.54 20.70 0.43
N ALA A 176 15.38 21.43 1.54
CA ALA A 176 16.13 22.65 1.80
C ALA A 176 17.66 22.43 1.89
N GLN A 177 18.09 21.23 2.31
CA GLN A 177 19.50 20.86 2.42
C GLN A 177 20.11 20.33 1.10
N SER A 178 19.28 20.09 0.08
CA SER A 178 19.69 19.40 -1.16
C SER A 178 20.28 20.31 -2.24
N GLU A 179 20.50 21.59 -1.95
CA GLU A 179 20.95 22.59 -2.92
C GLU A 179 20.08 22.65 -4.20
N GLY A 180 18.78 22.36 -4.06
CA GLY A 180 17.81 22.35 -5.16
C GLY A 180 17.67 21.02 -5.89
N ALA A 181 18.43 19.98 -5.53
CA ALA A 181 18.32 18.67 -6.14
C ALA A 181 17.02 17.92 -5.77
N ILE A 182 16.38 18.25 -4.64
CA ILE A 182 15.12 17.66 -4.20
C ILE A 182 14.03 18.73 -4.16
N VAL A 183 12.89 18.43 -4.79
CA VAL A 183 11.68 19.25 -4.79
C VAL A 183 10.54 18.45 -4.15
N VAL A 184 9.90 19.01 -3.13
CA VAL A 184 8.71 18.41 -2.48
C VAL A 184 7.52 19.28 -2.81
N THR A 185 6.60 18.78 -3.65
CA THR A 185 5.51 19.60 -4.22
C THR A 185 4.29 19.66 -3.33
N GLY A 186 4.06 18.65 -2.49
CA GLY A 186 2.75 18.42 -1.90
C GLY A 186 1.76 17.84 -2.92
N PHE A 187 0.47 18.09 -2.71
CA PHE A 187 -0.57 17.73 -3.67
C PHE A 187 -0.46 18.60 -4.93
N VAL A 188 -0.62 17.99 -6.10
CA VAL A 188 -0.67 18.67 -7.39
C VAL A 188 -1.98 18.32 -8.09
N GLU A 189 -2.61 19.30 -8.73
CA GLU A 189 -3.88 19.08 -9.45
C GLU A 189 -3.66 18.25 -10.73
N GLU A 190 -2.53 18.46 -11.40
CA GLU A 190 -2.19 17.84 -12.68
C GLU A 190 -0.85 17.11 -12.61
N LEU A 191 -0.87 15.78 -12.79
CA LEU A 191 0.34 14.94 -12.75
C LEU A 191 1.12 14.94 -14.06
N LYS A 192 0.44 15.16 -15.19
CA LYS A 192 1.01 15.00 -16.52
C LYS A 192 2.32 15.80 -16.73
N PRO A 193 2.45 17.08 -16.33
CA PRO A 193 3.69 17.83 -16.53
C PRO A 193 4.89 17.22 -15.80
N TYR A 194 4.67 16.65 -14.61
CA TYR A 194 5.71 15.99 -13.83
C TYR A 194 6.12 14.65 -14.44
N MET A 195 5.14 13.87 -14.90
CA MET A 195 5.40 12.60 -15.59
C MET A 195 6.11 12.79 -16.94
N GLU A 196 5.83 13.87 -17.66
CA GLU A 196 6.56 14.24 -18.88
C GLU A 196 8.00 14.66 -18.57
N ALA A 197 8.22 15.36 -17.45
CA ALA A 197 9.53 15.83 -17.03
C ALA A 197 10.39 14.76 -16.34
N ALA A 198 9.80 13.67 -15.85
CA ALA A 198 10.53 12.60 -15.18
C ALA A 198 11.22 11.66 -16.18
N ALA A 199 12.48 11.34 -15.90
CA ALA A 199 13.23 10.27 -16.53
C ALA A 199 12.72 8.90 -16.07
N MET A 200 12.41 8.79 -14.77
CA MET A 200 11.86 7.59 -14.15
C MET A 200 10.99 7.92 -12.94
N MET A 201 10.12 6.98 -12.59
CA MET A 201 9.33 7.01 -11.35
C MET A 201 9.81 5.87 -10.45
N VAL A 202 9.98 6.16 -9.16
CA VAL A 202 10.34 5.20 -8.12
C VAL A 202 9.33 5.20 -6.98
#